data_AF-A0A101XFK4-F1
#
_entry.id   AF-A0A101XFK4-F1
#
_cell.length_a   1.000
_cell.length_b   1.000
_cell.length_c   1.000
_cell.angle_alpha   90.00
_cell.angle_beta   90.00
_cell.angle_gamma   90.00
#
_symmetry.space_group_name_H-M   'P 1'
#
loop_
_entity.id
_entity.type
_entity.pdbx_description
1 polymer ?
#
loop_
_entity_poly.entity_id
_entity_poly.type
_entity_poly.pdbx_seq_one_letter_code
_entity_poly.pdbx_strand_id
1 'polypeptide(L)'
;ETDPARGNMTLLADGSKFTVVQYNINAKPEYALKAKTWKGTFENPEPWVSIDSGKVPSGEEPHESSGLWDDPAGLVAVEVPSGGEARFAVSWFFNGRWFLYNYDHYYENFFRDSLEVARYILDEYGRLRSSTLDWQEMLIDPSLPDWLRDAVINSTYILSTSTWLTKDGRFTIYEAPEVCPCQGTLAALCYEAGSLPIVLLFPELERSFLRLYANAIRPDGYVPHSLGIHSIDHVEDGTTAPPPWKDLNPTFILLAYRYYKRTGDIELIKEIYPKLVKAMEWELKQDKDGDGVPELSGDGDTGFDAMSVKGVDSYTTSLWIAALMAMGELAKLMNDERMVKIAEETLGKARRTYSGLWIGDRFKAWQEPDFGKASFLGQVFGEWWSLMLELGHVTDEDKVKAALKTIIRVNGGASPHTTPNLVDEDRGIVDYSPQTSSSWPRLVFAMMAVARELGVDGWMEVVRKEWDNIVKRGLVWNQPSRIDGRTGEPEPRRFLDHYIGSAALWSFTYKYALSRLRG
;
A
#
# COMPACT_ATOMS: atom_id res chain seq x y z
N GLU A 1 -3.83 15.61 -28.33
CA GLU A 1 -2.92 14.54 -27.83
C GLU A 1 -2.87 14.52 -26.31
N THR A 2 -2.81 15.69 -25.66
CA THR A 2 -2.75 15.82 -24.19
C THR A 2 -4.12 15.98 -23.52
N ASP A 3 -5.06 15.08 -23.82
CA ASP A 3 -6.36 15.05 -23.15
C ASP A 3 -6.48 13.70 -22.44
N PRO A 4 -6.38 13.61 -21.10
CA PRO A 4 -6.48 12.35 -20.37
C PRO A 4 -7.83 11.65 -20.54
N ALA A 5 -8.88 12.38 -20.91
CA ALA A 5 -10.20 11.82 -21.18
C ALA A 5 -10.32 11.23 -22.59
N ARG A 6 -9.30 11.38 -23.44
CA ARG A 6 -9.27 10.76 -24.76
C ARG A 6 -9.37 9.24 -24.63
N GLY A 7 -10.39 8.69 -25.25
CA GLY A 7 -10.70 7.27 -25.15
C GLY A 7 -12.17 7.02 -25.39
N ASN A 8 -12.65 5.89 -24.87
CA ASN A 8 -14.07 5.57 -24.87
C ASN A 8 -14.44 4.66 -23.68
N MET A 9 -15.73 4.58 -23.38
CA MET A 9 -16.32 3.63 -22.44
C MET A 9 -17.36 2.77 -23.15
N THR A 10 -17.57 1.55 -22.68
CA THR A 10 -18.56 0.61 -23.21
C THR A 10 -19.35 -0.04 -22.08
N LEU A 11 -20.67 -0.11 -22.25
CA LEU A 11 -21.55 -1.03 -21.54
C LEU A 11 -22.02 -2.10 -22.53
N LEU A 12 -21.68 -3.36 -22.28
CA LEU A 12 -22.03 -4.51 -23.12
C LEU A 12 -22.80 -5.54 -22.30
N ALA A 13 -23.67 -6.31 -22.94
CA ALA A 13 -24.38 -7.42 -22.30
C ALA A 13 -24.41 -8.67 -23.19
N ASP A 14 -24.51 -9.84 -22.55
CA ASP A 14 -24.73 -11.14 -23.22
C ASP A 14 -26.17 -11.21 -23.77
N GLY A 15 -26.34 -10.65 -24.96
CA GLY A 15 -27.64 -10.42 -25.56
C GLY A 15 -28.22 -9.06 -25.20
N SER A 16 -29.06 -8.51 -26.07
CA SER A 16 -29.83 -7.29 -25.78
C SER A 16 -31.20 -7.39 -26.42
N LYS A 17 -32.22 -6.96 -25.68
CA LYS A 17 -33.56 -6.73 -26.22
C LYS A 17 -33.57 -5.46 -27.08
N PHE A 18 -32.92 -4.41 -26.58
CA PHE A 18 -32.64 -3.18 -27.30
C PHE A 18 -31.51 -2.40 -26.60
N THR A 19 -30.92 -1.47 -27.35
CA THR A 19 -29.89 -0.53 -26.88
C THR A 19 -30.27 0.88 -27.26
N VAL A 20 -30.14 1.82 -26.32
CA VAL A 20 -30.21 3.26 -26.54
C VAL A 20 -28.80 3.79 -26.43
N VAL A 21 -28.22 4.21 -27.56
CA VAL A 21 -26.82 4.67 -27.63
C VAL A 21 -26.63 5.97 -26.86
N GLN A 22 -27.60 6.88 -26.97
CA GLN A 22 -27.56 8.16 -26.29
C GLN A 22 -28.97 8.73 -26.09
N TYR A 23 -29.23 9.23 -24.89
CA TYR A 23 -30.36 10.08 -24.54
C TYR A 23 -29.94 11.08 -23.45
N ASN A 24 -30.74 12.12 -23.22
CA ASN A 24 -30.49 13.10 -22.16
C ASN A 24 -31.19 12.64 -20.87
N ILE A 25 -30.44 12.46 -19.78
CA ILE A 25 -30.99 12.12 -18.46
C ILE A 25 -31.95 13.21 -18.00
N ASN A 26 -31.63 14.47 -18.26
CA ASN A 26 -32.40 15.59 -17.74
C ASN A 26 -33.67 15.84 -18.55
N ALA A 27 -34.73 16.25 -17.85
CA ALA A 27 -35.94 16.75 -18.47
C ALA A 27 -35.66 17.95 -19.40
N LYS A 28 -36.54 18.19 -20.38
CA LYS A 28 -36.39 19.33 -21.29
C LYS A 28 -36.26 20.66 -20.52
N PRO A 29 -35.46 21.61 -21.02
CA PRO A 29 -35.35 22.94 -20.42
C PRO A 29 -36.71 23.62 -20.22
N GLU A 30 -37.67 23.40 -21.12
CA GLU A 30 -39.01 23.97 -20.98
C GLU A 30 -39.73 23.57 -19.68
N TYR A 31 -39.53 22.33 -19.20
CA TYR A 31 -40.15 21.85 -17.97
C TYR A 31 -39.50 22.50 -16.76
N ALA A 32 -38.17 22.58 -16.76
CA ALA A 32 -37.41 23.26 -15.71
C ALA A 32 -37.78 24.76 -15.62
N LEU A 33 -37.89 25.43 -16.77
CA LEU A 33 -38.29 26.84 -16.85
C LEU A 33 -39.73 27.07 -16.38
N LYS A 34 -40.68 26.20 -16.78
CA LYS A 34 -42.08 26.25 -16.33
C LYS A 34 -42.19 26.01 -14.81
N ALA A 35 -41.41 25.08 -14.28
CA ALA A 35 -41.34 24.77 -12.85
C ALA A 35 -40.49 25.75 -12.03
N LYS A 36 -39.85 26.75 -12.67
CA LYS A 36 -38.93 27.71 -12.03
C LYS A 36 -37.82 27.02 -11.23
N THR A 37 -37.25 25.96 -11.81
CA THR A 37 -36.22 25.12 -11.19
C THR A 37 -35.03 24.94 -12.14
N TRP A 38 -33.95 24.33 -11.64
CA TRP A 38 -32.79 23.95 -12.43
C TRP A 38 -33.05 22.69 -13.25
N LYS A 39 -32.48 22.60 -14.46
CA LYS A 39 -32.72 21.46 -15.38
C LYS A 39 -32.33 20.10 -14.75
N GLY A 40 -31.21 20.05 -14.04
CA GLY A 40 -30.74 18.85 -13.34
C GLY A 40 -31.52 18.46 -12.08
N THR A 41 -32.64 19.14 -11.77
CA THR A 41 -33.45 18.79 -10.59
C THR A 41 -34.35 17.57 -10.84
N PHE A 42 -34.65 17.24 -12.11
CA PHE A 42 -35.55 16.14 -12.46
C PHE A 42 -35.02 15.33 -13.64
N GLU A 43 -34.95 14.02 -13.44
CA GLU A 43 -34.72 13.05 -14.50
C GLU A 43 -35.93 13.01 -15.46
N ASN A 44 -35.65 12.82 -16.75
CA ASN A 44 -36.65 12.59 -17.78
C ASN A 44 -37.27 11.20 -17.59
N PRO A 45 -38.58 11.07 -17.26
CA PRO A 45 -39.18 9.77 -16.99
C PRO A 45 -39.53 8.98 -18.27
N GLU A 46 -39.52 9.61 -19.45
CA GLU A 46 -39.97 9.00 -20.71
C GLU A 46 -39.28 7.66 -21.07
N PRO A 47 -37.97 7.48 -20.84
CA PRO A 47 -37.32 6.19 -21.06
C PRO A 47 -37.94 5.09 -20.18
N TRP A 48 -38.15 5.38 -18.90
CA TRP A 48 -38.73 4.42 -17.96
C TRP A 48 -40.19 4.10 -18.30
N VAL A 49 -40.99 5.11 -18.63
CA VAL A 49 -42.39 4.93 -19.07
C VAL A 49 -42.47 4.08 -20.35
N SER A 50 -41.56 4.30 -21.29
CA SER A 50 -41.48 3.52 -22.52
C SER A 50 -41.18 2.05 -22.23
N ILE A 51 -40.18 1.78 -21.39
CA ILE A 51 -39.79 0.43 -20.97
C ILE A 51 -40.95 -0.28 -20.27
N ASP A 52 -41.60 0.38 -19.31
CA ASP A 52 -42.73 -0.17 -18.56
C ASP A 52 -43.93 -0.49 -19.47
N SER A 53 -44.09 0.27 -20.56
CA SER A 53 -45.11 0.00 -21.59
C SER A 53 -44.72 -1.10 -22.60
N GLY A 54 -43.56 -1.74 -22.41
CA GLY A 54 -43.03 -2.77 -23.29
C GLY A 54 -42.45 -2.24 -24.61
N LYS A 55 -42.22 -0.93 -24.71
CA LYS A 55 -41.64 -0.27 -25.88
C LYS A 55 -40.16 -0.02 -25.70
N VAL A 56 -39.44 0.08 -26.81
CA VAL A 56 -38.09 0.62 -26.82
C VAL A 56 -38.20 2.13 -26.57
N PRO A 57 -37.45 2.71 -25.62
CA PRO A 57 -37.33 4.16 -25.48
C PRO A 57 -36.90 4.78 -26.80
N SER A 58 -37.86 5.35 -27.52
CA SER A 58 -37.59 6.38 -28.50
C SER A 58 -37.59 7.68 -27.71
N GLY A 59 -36.46 8.02 -27.08
CA GLY A 59 -36.27 9.42 -26.68
C GLY A 59 -36.61 10.30 -27.88
N GLU A 60 -37.27 11.44 -27.67
CA GLU A 60 -37.48 12.41 -28.75
C GLU A 60 -36.20 12.50 -29.58
N GLU A 61 -36.32 12.21 -30.89
CA GLU A 61 -35.25 11.79 -31.81
C GLU A 61 -33.86 11.88 -31.20
N PRO A 62 -33.10 10.77 -31.04
CA PRO A 62 -31.78 10.79 -30.39
C PRO A 62 -30.96 11.95 -30.92
N HIS A 63 -31.04 13.09 -30.24
CA HIS A 63 -30.33 14.28 -30.60
C HIS A 63 -29.06 14.13 -29.80
N GLU A 64 -27.97 14.23 -30.52
CA GLU A 64 -26.66 14.35 -29.90
C GLU A 64 -26.77 15.42 -28.80
N SER A 65 -26.59 14.98 -27.55
CA SER A 65 -26.50 15.84 -26.38
C SER A 65 -25.33 16.77 -26.60
N SER A 66 -25.64 17.95 -27.10
CA SER A 66 -24.68 18.94 -27.59
C SER A 66 -24.79 20.24 -26.79
N GLY A 67 -25.82 20.35 -25.95
CA GLY A 67 -26.01 21.48 -25.07
C GLY A 67 -25.20 21.37 -23.78
N LEU A 68 -24.77 22.52 -23.26
CA LEU A 68 -24.10 22.66 -21.95
C LEU A 68 -24.92 22.07 -20.78
N TRP A 69 -26.23 21.90 -20.95
CA TRP A 69 -27.16 21.41 -19.92
C TRP A 69 -27.59 19.97 -20.16
N ASP A 70 -26.99 19.28 -21.13
CA ASP A 70 -27.30 17.88 -21.39
C ASP A 70 -26.38 16.98 -20.60
N ASP A 71 -26.97 15.97 -19.94
CA ASP A 71 -26.23 14.89 -19.31
C ASP A 71 -26.51 13.63 -20.13
N PRO A 72 -25.61 13.26 -21.07
CA PRO A 72 -25.82 12.11 -21.94
C PRO A 72 -25.71 10.79 -21.17
N ALA A 73 -26.62 9.87 -21.46
CA ALA A 73 -26.58 8.49 -20.98
C ALA A 73 -26.88 7.48 -22.09
N GLY A 74 -26.36 6.26 -21.92
CA GLY A 74 -26.74 5.09 -22.70
C GLY A 74 -27.51 4.08 -21.85
N LEU A 75 -28.27 3.20 -22.50
CA LEU A 75 -29.02 2.13 -21.82
C LEU A 75 -28.98 0.84 -22.63
N VAL A 76 -28.74 -0.27 -21.95
CA VAL A 76 -28.82 -1.63 -22.51
C VAL A 76 -29.89 -2.38 -21.74
N ALA A 77 -30.91 -2.89 -22.44
CA ALA A 77 -31.95 -3.70 -21.83
C ALA A 77 -31.80 -5.16 -22.25
N VAL A 78 -31.92 -6.07 -21.29
CA VAL A 78 -31.87 -7.53 -21.51
C VAL A 78 -33.13 -8.15 -20.93
N GLU A 79 -33.72 -9.09 -21.66
CA GLU A 79 -34.85 -9.87 -21.18
C GLU A 79 -34.33 -11.15 -20.53
N VAL A 80 -34.55 -11.28 -19.22
CA VAL A 80 -34.05 -12.42 -18.44
C VAL A 80 -35.23 -13.33 -18.09
N PRO A 81 -35.24 -14.59 -18.57
CA PRO A 81 -36.25 -15.56 -18.16
C PRO A 81 -36.26 -15.75 -16.64
N SER A 82 -37.39 -16.21 -16.09
CA SER A 82 -37.48 -16.51 -14.65
C SER A 82 -36.43 -17.55 -14.25
N GLY A 83 -35.58 -17.21 -13.28
CA GLY A 83 -34.45 -18.05 -12.85
C GLY A 83 -33.22 -18.01 -13.79
N GLY A 84 -33.25 -17.18 -14.84
CA GLY A 84 -32.10 -16.92 -15.71
C GLY A 84 -31.11 -15.92 -15.13
N GLU A 85 -29.97 -15.79 -15.81
CA GLU A 85 -28.90 -14.83 -15.50
C GLU A 85 -28.63 -13.97 -16.74
N ALA A 86 -28.35 -12.68 -16.53
CA ALA A 86 -27.80 -11.80 -17.56
C ALA A 86 -26.48 -11.23 -17.07
N ARG A 87 -25.52 -11.13 -17.99
CA ARG A 87 -24.20 -10.58 -17.72
C ARG A 87 -24.03 -9.26 -18.44
N PHE A 88 -23.45 -8.31 -17.71
CA PHE A 88 -23.09 -6.99 -18.21
C PHE A 88 -21.60 -6.76 -17.94
N ALA A 89 -20.92 -6.10 -18.85
CA ALA A 89 -19.56 -5.64 -18.70
C ALA A 89 -19.53 -4.12 -18.90
N VAL A 90 -18.94 -3.41 -17.93
CA VAL A 90 -18.58 -1.99 -18.05
C VAL A 90 -17.07 -1.93 -18.20
N SER A 91 -16.60 -1.22 -19.21
CA SER A 91 -15.18 -1.06 -19.50
C SER A 91 -14.86 0.35 -19.96
N TRP A 92 -13.60 0.71 -19.82
CA TRP A 92 -13.04 1.96 -20.32
C TRP A 92 -11.70 1.70 -20.98
N PHE A 93 -11.34 2.58 -21.92
CA PHE A 93 -10.05 2.60 -22.56
C PHE A 93 -9.68 4.05 -22.80
N PHE A 94 -8.88 4.61 -21.88
CA PHE A 94 -8.38 5.98 -21.97
C PHE A 94 -6.90 5.91 -22.37
N ASN A 95 -6.56 6.48 -23.51
CA ASN A 95 -5.17 6.55 -24.02
C ASN A 95 -4.70 7.99 -24.17
N GLY A 96 -5.43 8.88 -23.52
CA GLY A 96 -5.10 10.27 -23.33
C GLY A 96 -3.91 10.46 -22.42
N ARG A 97 -2.95 11.27 -22.85
CA ARG A 97 -1.76 11.58 -22.03
C ARG A 97 -1.98 12.86 -21.24
N TRP A 98 -1.66 12.86 -19.96
CA TRP A 98 -1.64 14.10 -19.20
C TRP A 98 -0.39 14.92 -19.57
N PHE A 99 -0.49 16.24 -19.52
CA PHE A 99 0.59 17.10 -20.02
C PHE A 99 1.84 17.11 -19.13
N LEU A 100 1.70 16.99 -17.80
CA LEU A 100 2.87 16.86 -16.90
C LEU A 100 3.35 15.42 -16.74
N TYR A 101 2.47 14.43 -16.98
CA TYR A 101 2.73 13.02 -16.68
C TYR A 101 2.28 12.18 -17.88
N ASN A 102 3.23 11.97 -18.80
CA ASN A 102 2.98 11.40 -20.12
C ASN A 102 3.15 9.88 -20.10
N TYR A 103 2.32 9.20 -19.30
CA TYR A 103 2.35 7.74 -19.21
C TYR A 103 1.20 7.11 -19.97
N ASP A 104 1.55 6.12 -20.78
CA ASP A 104 0.60 5.21 -21.40
C ASP A 104 0.13 4.14 -20.39
N HIS A 105 -0.92 3.42 -20.74
CA HIS A 105 -1.43 2.32 -19.94
C HIS A 105 -1.04 0.96 -20.52
N TYR A 106 -0.73 -0.01 -19.64
CA TYR A 106 -0.35 -1.35 -20.07
C TYR A 106 -1.42 -2.10 -20.89
N TYR A 107 -2.70 -1.80 -20.65
CA TYR A 107 -3.79 -2.40 -21.41
C TYR A 107 -3.77 -2.05 -22.91
N GLU A 108 -3.05 -0.97 -23.30
CA GLU A 108 -2.89 -0.59 -24.70
C GLU A 108 -2.07 -1.60 -25.51
N ASN A 109 -1.37 -2.52 -24.86
CA ASN A 109 -0.67 -3.62 -25.53
C ASN A 109 -1.63 -4.74 -25.98
N PHE A 110 -2.86 -4.77 -25.46
CA PHE A 110 -3.80 -5.88 -25.65
C PHE A 110 -5.10 -5.48 -26.33
N PHE A 111 -5.55 -4.24 -26.12
CA PHE A 111 -6.86 -3.76 -26.57
C PHE A 111 -6.74 -2.49 -27.39
N ARG A 112 -7.66 -2.31 -28.34
CA ARG A 112 -7.75 -1.12 -29.19
C ARG A 112 -8.73 -0.08 -28.65
N ASP A 113 -9.75 -0.53 -27.91
CA ASP A 113 -10.83 0.28 -27.37
C ASP A 113 -11.55 -0.44 -26.22
N SER A 114 -12.47 0.26 -25.55
CA SER A 114 -13.26 -0.32 -24.45
C SER A 114 -14.21 -1.44 -24.88
N LEU A 115 -14.64 -1.50 -26.15
CA LEU A 115 -15.54 -2.55 -26.63
C LEU A 115 -14.82 -3.89 -26.70
N GLU A 116 -13.56 -3.90 -27.13
CA GLU A 116 -12.70 -5.08 -27.10
C GLU A 116 -12.48 -5.59 -25.67
N VAL A 117 -12.28 -4.68 -24.71
CA VAL A 117 -12.21 -5.02 -23.28
C VAL A 117 -13.51 -5.65 -22.78
N ALA A 118 -14.66 -5.06 -23.10
CA ALA A 118 -15.96 -5.58 -22.65
C ALA A 118 -16.26 -6.98 -23.22
N ARG A 119 -15.96 -7.20 -24.50
CA ARG A 119 -16.08 -8.53 -25.13
C ARG A 119 -15.17 -9.55 -24.46
N TYR A 120 -13.92 -9.19 -24.22
CA TYR A 120 -12.97 -10.07 -23.52
C TYR A 120 -13.47 -10.47 -22.14
N ILE A 121 -14.05 -9.55 -21.35
CA ILE A 121 -14.61 -9.86 -20.03
C ILE A 121 -15.75 -10.87 -20.12
N LEU A 122 -16.66 -10.72 -21.08
CA LEU A 122 -17.79 -11.64 -21.27
C LEU A 122 -17.34 -13.01 -21.80
N ASP A 123 -16.50 -13.02 -22.84
CA ASP A 123 -15.99 -14.24 -23.48
C ASP A 123 -15.14 -15.08 -22.50
N GLU A 124 -14.35 -14.43 -21.63
CA GLU A 124 -13.44 -15.08 -20.69
C GLU A 124 -13.99 -15.13 -19.25
N TYR A 125 -15.27 -14.79 -19.02
CA TYR A 125 -15.85 -14.63 -17.68
C TYR A 125 -15.56 -15.82 -16.76
N GLY A 126 -15.78 -17.04 -17.25
CA GLY A 126 -15.55 -18.26 -16.48
C GLY A 126 -14.10 -18.39 -15.99
N ARG A 127 -13.13 -18.15 -16.88
CA ARG A 127 -11.70 -18.22 -16.54
C ARG A 127 -11.30 -17.09 -15.60
N LEU A 128 -11.75 -15.86 -15.85
CA LEU A 128 -11.46 -14.68 -15.01
C LEU A 128 -12.01 -14.86 -13.59
N ARG A 129 -13.25 -15.34 -13.47
CA ARG A 129 -13.90 -15.62 -12.19
C ARG A 129 -13.16 -16.72 -11.42
N SER A 130 -12.88 -17.86 -12.05
CA SER A 130 -12.15 -18.95 -11.38
C SER A 130 -10.75 -18.49 -10.96
N SER A 131 -9.99 -17.85 -11.84
CA SER A 131 -8.64 -17.34 -11.52
C SER A 131 -8.66 -16.35 -10.33
N THR A 132 -9.74 -15.55 -10.20
CA THR A 132 -9.92 -14.62 -9.08
C THR A 132 -10.20 -15.32 -7.76
N LEU A 133 -10.88 -16.46 -7.76
CA LEU A 133 -11.17 -17.25 -6.56
C LEU A 133 -10.01 -18.17 -6.18
N ASP A 134 -9.36 -18.77 -7.17
CA ASP A 134 -8.30 -19.76 -6.98
C ASP A 134 -7.13 -19.21 -6.17
N TRP A 135 -6.70 -17.97 -6.43
CA TRP A 135 -5.60 -17.39 -5.65
C TRP A 135 -5.99 -17.14 -4.19
N GLN A 136 -7.26 -16.81 -3.92
CA GLN A 136 -7.76 -16.57 -2.56
C GLN A 136 -7.75 -17.87 -1.77
N GLU A 137 -8.21 -18.97 -2.37
CA GLU A 137 -8.19 -20.29 -1.73
C GLU A 137 -6.76 -20.81 -1.55
N MET A 138 -5.88 -20.54 -2.53
CA MET A 138 -4.52 -21.06 -2.53
C MET A 138 -3.58 -20.35 -1.56
N LEU A 139 -3.69 -19.01 -1.44
CA LEU A 139 -2.66 -18.17 -0.80
C LEU A 139 -3.10 -17.56 0.54
N ILE A 140 -4.37 -17.65 0.90
CA ILE A 140 -4.84 -17.17 2.20
C ILE A 140 -4.76 -18.31 3.23
N ASP A 141 -4.07 -18.05 4.34
CA ASP A 141 -3.84 -19.02 5.42
C ASP A 141 -5.19 -19.46 6.03
N PRO A 142 -5.55 -20.75 5.90
CA PRO A 142 -6.84 -21.27 6.37
C PRO A 142 -6.95 -21.31 7.90
N SER A 143 -5.85 -21.14 8.63
CA SER A 143 -5.87 -21.04 10.10
C SER A 143 -6.35 -19.68 10.61
N LEU A 144 -6.39 -18.66 9.74
CA LEU A 144 -6.94 -17.35 10.09
C LEU A 144 -8.46 -17.44 10.22
N PRO A 145 -9.08 -16.70 11.16
CA PRO A 145 -10.54 -16.63 11.25
C PRO A 145 -11.16 -15.96 10.02
N ASP A 146 -12.41 -16.30 9.70
CA ASP A 146 -13.08 -15.91 8.45
C ASP A 146 -13.02 -14.40 8.16
N TRP A 147 -13.28 -13.57 9.17
CA TRP A 147 -13.24 -12.11 9.04
C TRP A 147 -11.83 -11.59 8.68
N LEU A 148 -10.77 -12.25 9.15
CA LEU A 148 -9.39 -11.82 8.88
C LEU A 148 -8.97 -12.31 7.50
N ARG A 149 -9.42 -13.49 7.06
CA ARG A 149 -9.24 -13.93 5.66
C ARG A 149 -9.91 -12.96 4.70
N ASP A 150 -11.15 -12.56 4.99
CA ASP A 150 -11.87 -11.54 4.23
C ASP A 150 -11.14 -10.18 4.24
N ALA A 151 -10.61 -9.75 5.39
CA ALA A 151 -9.82 -8.53 5.48
C ALA A 151 -8.54 -8.57 4.64
N VAL A 152 -7.80 -9.69 4.66
CA VAL A 152 -6.59 -9.87 3.84
C VAL A 152 -6.92 -9.79 2.35
N ILE A 153 -7.99 -10.48 1.91
CA ILE A 153 -8.44 -10.43 0.51
C ILE A 153 -8.85 -9.01 0.13
N ASN A 154 -9.70 -8.36 0.92
CA ASN A 154 -10.18 -7.01 0.59
C ASN A 154 -9.08 -5.96 0.62
N SER A 155 -8.00 -6.16 1.40
CA SER A 155 -6.85 -5.25 1.41
C SER A 155 -6.11 -5.15 0.07
N THR A 156 -6.35 -6.07 -0.88
CA THR A 156 -5.77 -5.98 -2.24
C THR A 156 -6.45 -4.96 -3.14
N TYR A 157 -7.46 -4.22 -2.67
CA TYR A 157 -8.12 -3.21 -3.48
C TYR A 157 -7.14 -2.17 -4.05
N ILE A 158 -6.05 -1.89 -3.33
CA ILE A 158 -4.98 -0.97 -3.76
C ILE A 158 -4.36 -1.39 -5.10
N LEU A 159 -4.43 -2.67 -5.47
CA LEU A 159 -3.95 -3.17 -6.76
C LEU A 159 -4.76 -2.59 -7.94
N SER A 160 -6.01 -2.23 -7.70
CA SER A 160 -6.90 -1.63 -8.69
C SER A 160 -7.01 -0.11 -8.58
N THR A 161 -6.87 0.45 -7.37
CA THR A 161 -7.07 1.88 -7.12
C THR A 161 -5.80 2.71 -7.11
N SER A 162 -4.65 2.09 -6.79
CA SER A 162 -3.44 2.83 -6.42
C SER A 162 -2.22 2.47 -7.27
N THR A 163 -2.30 1.54 -8.23
CA THR A 163 -1.13 1.17 -9.05
C THR A 163 -1.05 1.92 -10.37
N TRP A 164 0.17 2.04 -10.90
CA TRP A 164 0.39 2.43 -12.29
C TRP A 164 1.34 1.45 -12.98
N LEU A 165 0.94 0.97 -14.16
CA LEU A 165 1.77 0.15 -15.04
C LEU A 165 1.79 0.78 -16.42
N THR A 166 2.96 1.32 -16.80
CA THR A 166 3.12 1.95 -18.10
C THR A 166 3.12 0.92 -19.22
N LYS A 167 2.84 1.35 -20.45
CA LYS A 167 2.87 0.48 -21.63
C LYS A 167 4.20 -0.25 -21.85
N ASP A 168 5.30 0.38 -21.48
CA ASP A 168 6.66 -0.19 -21.50
C ASP A 168 7.01 -1.04 -20.27
N GLY A 169 6.08 -1.23 -19.34
CA GLY A 169 6.21 -2.16 -18.21
C GLY A 169 6.85 -1.58 -16.95
N ARG A 170 6.92 -0.25 -16.80
CA ARG A 170 7.37 0.42 -15.56
C ARG A 170 6.23 0.39 -14.55
N PHE A 171 6.46 -0.25 -13.41
CA PHE A 171 5.46 -0.46 -12.36
C PHE A 171 5.74 0.39 -11.11
N THR A 172 4.68 0.94 -10.52
CA THR A 172 4.73 1.63 -9.23
C THR A 172 3.36 1.60 -8.53
N ILE A 173 3.35 1.99 -7.27
CA ILE A 173 2.13 2.16 -6.47
C ILE A 173 2.14 3.59 -5.92
N TYR A 174 1.03 4.31 -6.07
CA TYR A 174 0.77 5.59 -5.44
C TYR A 174 0.68 5.44 -3.92
N GLU A 175 1.29 6.36 -3.19
CA GLU A 175 1.16 6.43 -1.74
C GLU A 175 -0.29 6.71 -1.32
N ALA A 176 -0.89 7.75 -1.91
CA ALA A 176 -2.30 8.10 -1.80
C ALA A 176 -2.77 8.79 -3.08
N PRO A 177 -3.53 8.13 -3.96
CA PRO A 177 -3.75 8.58 -5.34
C PRO A 177 -4.42 9.96 -5.45
N GLU A 178 -5.26 10.39 -4.50
CA GLU A 178 -5.90 11.71 -4.56
C GLU A 178 -5.19 12.80 -3.74
N VAL A 179 -4.67 12.46 -2.55
CA VAL A 179 -4.15 13.45 -1.60
C VAL A 179 -2.62 13.59 -1.65
N CYS A 180 -1.89 12.50 -1.83
CA CYS A 180 -0.42 12.49 -1.92
C CYS A 180 0.04 11.49 -2.99
N PRO A 181 -0.04 11.87 -4.28
CA PRO A 181 0.17 10.97 -5.40
C PRO A 181 1.67 10.74 -5.69
N CYS A 182 2.48 10.59 -4.64
CA CYS A 182 3.86 10.12 -4.73
C CYS A 182 3.87 8.68 -5.23
N GLN A 183 4.79 8.36 -6.13
CA GLN A 183 4.89 7.04 -6.73
C GLN A 183 6.05 6.26 -6.12
N GLY A 184 5.74 5.10 -5.55
CA GLY A 184 6.74 4.17 -5.06
C GLY A 184 7.30 4.50 -3.69
N THR A 185 6.63 5.34 -2.90
CA THR A 185 7.10 5.79 -1.58
C THR A 185 7.62 4.63 -0.72
N LEU A 186 8.89 4.72 -0.32
CA LEU A 186 9.52 3.81 0.63
C LEU A 186 9.46 4.35 2.06
N ALA A 187 9.78 3.47 3.02
CA ALA A 187 9.80 3.69 4.46
C ALA A 187 8.41 3.72 5.12
N ALA A 188 8.39 3.49 6.44
CA ALA A 188 7.18 3.52 7.27
C ALA A 188 6.05 2.57 6.81
N LEU A 189 6.39 1.39 6.25
CA LEU A 189 5.42 0.41 5.74
C LEU A 189 4.58 0.95 4.56
N CYS A 190 5.14 1.85 3.75
CA CYS A 190 4.49 2.31 2.53
C CYS A 190 4.54 1.21 1.46
N TYR A 191 5.46 1.31 0.49
CA TYR A 191 5.61 0.29 -0.55
C TYR A 191 5.87 -1.09 0.05
N GLU A 192 6.62 -1.19 1.15
CA GLU A 192 6.99 -2.44 1.82
C GLU A 192 5.77 -3.31 2.12
N ALA A 193 4.71 -2.72 2.66
CA ALA A 193 3.46 -3.43 2.93
C ALA A 193 2.59 -3.53 1.68
N GLY A 194 2.48 -2.45 0.90
CA GLY A 194 1.66 -2.40 -0.31
C GLY A 194 2.03 -3.45 -1.37
N SER A 195 3.31 -3.78 -1.44
CA SER A 195 3.88 -4.72 -2.41
C SER A 195 3.87 -6.18 -1.95
N LEU A 196 3.41 -6.51 -0.74
CA LEU A 196 3.29 -7.91 -0.29
C LEU A 196 2.48 -8.78 -1.28
N PRO A 197 1.26 -8.42 -1.71
CA PRO A 197 0.56 -9.15 -2.75
C PRO A 197 1.28 -9.10 -4.11
N ILE A 198 1.94 -7.98 -4.44
CA ILE A 198 2.66 -7.82 -5.72
C ILE A 198 3.81 -8.82 -5.83
N VAL A 199 4.72 -8.88 -4.87
CA VAL A 199 5.87 -9.78 -4.95
C VAL A 199 5.44 -11.26 -4.97
N LEU A 200 4.36 -11.60 -4.26
CA LEU A 200 3.84 -12.97 -4.21
C LEU A 200 3.17 -13.39 -5.54
N LEU A 201 2.27 -12.55 -6.07
CA LEU A 201 1.41 -12.85 -7.23
C LEU A 201 2.03 -12.45 -8.57
N PHE A 202 2.72 -11.31 -8.61
CA PHE A 202 3.21 -10.65 -9.83
C PHE A 202 4.70 -10.26 -9.70
N PRO A 203 5.61 -11.22 -9.52
CA PRO A 203 7.03 -10.94 -9.26
C PRO A 203 7.71 -10.10 -10.36
N GLU A 204 7.28 -10.19 -11.62
CA GLU A 204 7.82 -9.35 -12.70
C GLU A 204 7.54 -7.85 -12.50
N LEU A 205 6.45 -7.50 -11.81
CA LEU A 205 6.15 -6.10 -11.45
C LEU A 205 7.10 -5.60 -10.34
N GLU A 206 7.36 -6.43 -9.32
CA GLU A 206 8.36 -6.14 -8.29
C GLU A 206 9.76 -5.99 -8.91
N ARG A 207 10.11 -6.85 -9.87
CA ARG A 207 11.37 -6.77 -10.62
C ARG A 207 11.52 -5.44 -11.34
N SER A 208 10.46 -4.98 -12.02
CA SER A 208 10.44 -3.67 -12.68
C SER A 208 10.66 -2.54 -11.68
N PHE A 209 9.94 -2.56 -10.55
CA PHE A 209 10.09 -1.57 -9.49
C PHE A 209 11.51 -1.50 -8.92
N LEU A 210 12.11 -2.65 -8.57
CA LEU A 210 13.48 -2.71 -8.04
C LEU A 210 14.51 -2.15 -9.02
N ARG A 211 14.35 -2.38 -10.33
CA ARG A 211 15.21 -1.79 -11.36
C ARG A 211 15.05 -0.27 -11.43
N LEU A 212 13.82 0.24 -11.41
CA LEU A 212 13.56 1.69 -11.42
C LEU A 212 14.25 2.35 -10.22
N TYR A 213 14.05 1.80 -9.03
CA TYR A 213 14.66 2.34 -7.81
C TYR A 213 16.19 2.24 -7.80
N ALA A 214 16.77 1.10 -8.23
CA ALA A 214 18.23 0.96 -8.31
C ALA A 214 18.87 1.99 -9.25
N ASN A 215 18.16 2.34 -10.33
CA ASN A 215 18.57 3.40 -11.25
C ASN A 215 18.43 4.80 -10.64
N ALA A 216 17.42 5.01 -9.80
CA ALA A 216 17.17 6.25 -9.08
C ALA A 216 18.14 6.49 -7.90
N ILE A 217 18.84 5.48 -7.39
CA ILE A 217 19.85 5.65 -6.34
C ILE A 217 20.91 6.67 -6.79
N ARG A 218 21.10 7.68 -5.96
CA ARG A 218 21.98 8.81 -6.21
C ARG A 218 23.45 8.41 -6.31
N PRO A 219 24.31 9.25 -6.93
CA PRO A 219 25.73 8.97 -7.05
C PRO A 219 26.45 8.72 -5.71
N ASP A 220 26.00 9.38 -4.64
CA ASP A 220 26.51 9.25 -3.27
C ASP A 220 26.02 8.00 -2.52
N GLY A 221 25.02 7.30 -3.07
CA GLY A 221 24.43 6.10 -2.51
C GLY A 221 23.10 6.31 -1.77
N TYR A 222 22.59 7.54 -1.67
CA TYR A 222 21.27 7.76 -1.04
C TYR A 222 20.14 7.19 -1.91
N VAL A 223 19.25 6.41 -1.28
CA VAL A 223 18.01 5.93 -1.88
C VAL A 223 16.95 7.02 -1.75
N PRO A 224 16.31 7.44 -2.85
CA PRO A 224 15.28 8.47 -2.81
C PRO A 224 14.00 8.00 -2.10
N HIS A 225 13.19 8.95 -1.64
CA HIS A 225 11.93 8.68 -0.95
C HIS A 225 10.88 8.08 -1.89
N SER A 226 10.66 8.73 -3.04
CA SER A 226 9.73 8.30 -4.08
C SER A 226 10.32 8.52 -5.48
N LEU A 227 9.75 7.85 -6.49
CA LEU A 227 10.08 8.08 -7.90
C LEU A 227 9.50 9.40 -8.43
N GLY A 228 8.64 10.06 -7.65
CA GLY A 228 8.11 11.39 -7.91
C GLY A 228 6.61 11.54 -7.67
N ILE A 229 6.16 12.80 -7.67
CA ILE A 229 4.73 13.15 -7.52
C ILE A 229 4.07 13.08 -8.89
N HIS A 230 3.11 12.17 -9.03
CA HIS A 230 2.42 11.77 -10.28
C HIS A 230 3.37 11.33 -11.42
N SER A 231 4.66 11.23 -11.16
CA SER A 231 5.73 10.95 -12.12
C SER A 231 6.63 9.86 -11.56
N ILE A 232 6.95 8.84 -12.35
CA ILE A 232 8.05 7.91 -12.08
C ILE A 232 9.41 8.44 -12.53
N ASP A 233 9.45 9.61 -13.18
CA ASP A 233 10.66 10.19 -13.77
C ASP A 233 11.15 11.44 -13.01
N HIS A 234 10.46 11.86 -11.94
CA HIS A 234 10.78 13.06 -11.16
C HIS A 234 11.10 12.70 -9.70
N VAL A 235 12.16 11.93 -9.52
CA VAL A 235 12.64 11.40 -8.24
C VAL A 235 12.77 12.48 -7.18
N GLU A 236 12.33 12.19 -5.95
CA GLU A 236 12.40 13.09 -4.79
C GLU A 236 13.04 12.40 -3.58
N ASP A 237 13.73 13.19 -2.74
CA ASP A 237 14.54 12.69 -1.63
C ASP A 237 13.80 12.60 -0.28
N GLY A 238 12.56 13.11 -0.18
CA GLY A 238 11.73 13.06 1.03
C GLY A 238 10.80 14.26 1.18
N THR A 239 9.71 14.09 1.94
CA THR A 239 8.78 15.18 2.32
C THR A 239 9.46 16.26 3.16
N THR A 240 10.46 15.86 3.96
CA THR A 240 11.25 16.69 4.87
C THR A 240 12.73 16.76 4.49
N ALA A 241 13.11 16.26 3.31
CA ALA A 241 14.50 16.29 2.88
C ALA A 241 14.92 17.66 2.32
N PRO A 242 16.09 18.22 2.70
CA PRO A 242 17.02 17.73 3.73
C PRO A 242 16.48 17.96 5.17
N PRO A 243 16.85 17.09 6.14
CA PRO A 243 17.90 16.06 6.06
C PRO A 243 17.52 14.78 5.30
N PRO A 244 18.50 14.03 4.74
CA PRO A 244 18.25 12.70 4.16
C PRO A 244 17.80 11.68 5.22
N TRP A 245 16.90 10.77 4.85
CA TRP A 245 16.30 9.80 5.77
C TRP A 245 17.16 8.56 6.01
N LYS A 246 17.05 7.95 7.19
CA LYS A 246 17.92 6.82 7.64
C LYS A 246 17.22 5.46 7.54
N ASP A 247 15.97 5.42 7.10
CA ASP A 247 15.21 4.18 6.91
C ASP A 247 14.95 3.82 5.43
N LEU A 248 15.34 4.67 4.48
CA LEU A 248 15.20 4.40 3.04
C LEU A 248 16.21 3.37 2.51
N ASN A 249 17.51 3.58 2.77
CA ASN A 249 18.55 2.66 2.31
C ASN A 249 18.41 1.25 2.91
N PRO A 250 18.18 1.09 4.23
CA PRO A 250 17.89 -0.22 4.81
C PRO A 250 16.68 -0.90 4.17
N THR A 251 15.60 -0.14 3.94
CA THR A 251 14.37 -0.64 3.32
C THR A 251 14.60 -1.17 1.91
N PHE A 252 15.35 -0.45 1.07
CA PHE A 252 15.61 -0.91 -0.30
C PHE A 252 16.44 -2.20 -0.35
N ILE A 253 17.42 -2.35 0.54
CA ILE A 253 18.20 -3.59 0.68
C ILE A 253 17.28 -4.77 1.04
N LEU A 254 16.36 -4.54 1.99
CA LEU A 254 15.40 -5.54 2.44
C LEU A 254 14.40 -5.93 1.34
N LEU A 255 13.92 -4.97 0.55
CA LEU A 255 13.06 -5.22 -0.62
C LEU A 255 13.77 -6.09 -1.66
N ALA A 256 15.02 -5.78 -2.00
CA ALA A 256 15.82 -6.58 -2.93
C ALA A 256 15.99 -8.03 -2.43
N TYR A 257 16.31 -8.22 -1.15
CA TYR A 257 16.41 -9.56 -0.59
C TYR A 257 15.07 -10.29 -0.55
N ARG A 258 13.96 -9.60 -0.24
CA ARG A 258 12.60 -10.18 -0.28
C ARG A 258 12.24 -10.72 -1.66
N TYR A 259 12.52 -9.94 -2.70
CA TYR A 259 12.32 -10.38 -4.07
C TYR A 259 13.12 -11.64 -4.36
N TYR A 260 14.41 -11.66 -4.04
CA TYR A 260 15.25 -12.86 -4.22
C TYR A 260 14.70 -14.07 -3.46
N LYS A 261 14.27 -13.89 -2.21
CA LYS A 261 13.66 -14.96 -1.41
C LYS A 261 12.40 -15.52 -2.07
N ARG A 262 11.63 -14.70 -2.78
CA ARG A 262 10.43 -15.15 -3.49
C ARG A 262 10.73 -15.83 -4.83
N THR A 263 11.68 -15.32 -5.60
CA THR A 263 11.86 -15.69 -7.02
C THR A 263 13.10 -16.52 -7.31
N GLY A 264 14.14 -16.43 -6.48
CA GLY A 264 15.46 -16.97 -6.78
C GLY A 264 16.18 -16.27 -7.95
N ASP A 265 15.68 -15.13 -8.42
CA ASP A 265 16.24 -14.39 -9.56
C ASP A 265 17.57 -13.72 -9.19
N ILE A 266 18.63 -14.52 -9.29
CA ILE A 266 20.01 -14.10 -9.04
C ILE A 266 20.51 -13.09 -10.07
N GLU A 267 19.94 -13.07 -11.27
CA GLU A 267 20.38 -12.19 -12.35
C GLU A 267 19.98 -10.74 -12.07
N LEU A 268 18.76 -10.51 -11.58
CA LEU A 268 18.40 -9.17 -11.08
C LEU A 268 19.31 -8.77 -9.91
N ILE A 269 19.56 -9.67 -8.95
CA ILE A 269 20.41 -9.34 -7.80
C ILE A 269 21.80 -8.94 -8.25
N LYS A 270 22.44 -9.70 -9.15
CA LYS A 270 23.75 -9.33 -9.73
C LYS A 270 23.71 -7.96 -10.40
N GLU A 271 22.64 -7.67 -11.15
CA GLU A 271 22.45 -6.39 -11.84
C GLU A 271 22.42 -5.21 -10.85
N ILE A 272 21.63 -5.31 -9.78
CA ILE A 272 21.43 -4.21 -8.83
C ILE A 272 22.41 -4.21 -7.65
N TYR A 273 23.18 -5.28 -7.42
CA TYR A 273 24.08 -5.40 -6.26
C TYR A 273 25.07 -4.24 -6.09
N PRO A 274 25.73 -3.71 -7.15
CA PRO A 274 26.59 -2.54 -7.00
C PRO A 274 25.86 -1.30 -6.44
N LYS A 275 24.56 -1.18 -6.70
CA LYS A 275 23.70 -0.12 -6.16
C LYS A 275 23.35 -0.39 -4.70
N LEU A 276 23.09 -1.64 -4.32
CA LEU A 276 22.88 -2.05 -2.92
C LEU A 276 24.13 -1.81 -2.07
N VAL A 277 25.32 -2.11 -2.59
CA VAL A 277 26.60 -1.80 -1.92
C VAL A 277 26.74 -0.30 -1.65
N LYS A 278 26.42 0.56 -2.63
CA LYS A 278 26.45 2.02 -2.44
C LYS A 278 25.44 2.48 -1.39
N ALA A 279 24.23 1.91 -1.40
CA ALA A 279 23.22 2.22 -0.39
C ALA A 279 23.71 1.84 1.02
N MET A 280 24.29 0.66 1.16
CA MET A 280 24.90 0.19 2.40
C MET A 280 26.04 1.10 2.87
N GLU A 281 26.95 1.49 1.97
CA GLU A 281 28.08 2.37 2.27
C GLU A 281 27.66 3.81 2.61
N TRP A 282 26.54 4.28 2.07
CA TRP A 282 25.96 5.57 2.45
C TRP A 282 25.41 5.52 3.89
N GLU A 283 24.68 4.46 4.23
CA GLU A 283 24.07 4.29 5.55
C GLU A 283 25.14 4.14 6.64
N LEU A 284 26.19 3.35 6.38
CA LEU A 284 27.35 3.19 7.27
C LEU A 284 28.06 4.51 7.60
N LYS A 285 28.00 5.52 6.73
CA LYS A 285 28.59 6.85 7.00
C LYS A 285 27.74 7.67 7.96
N GLN A 286 26.51 7.26 8.25
CA GLN A 286 25.62 7.96 9.18
C GLN A 286 25.86 7.57 10.63
N ASP A 287 26.58 6.47 10.89
CA ASP A 287 27.19 6.18 12.19
C ASP A 287 28.28 7.23 12.47
N LYS A 288 28.00 8.17 13.39
CA LYS A 288 28.90 9.30 13.70
C LYS A 288 29.77 9.04 14.93
N ASP A 289 29.41 8.09 15.77
CA ASP A 289 30.08 7.82 17.05
C ASP A 289 30.77 6.44 17.10
N GLY A 290 30.61 5.63 16.06
CA GLY A 290 31.26 4.35 15.83
C GLY A 290 30.56 3.15 16.48
N ASP A 291 29.34 3.34 16.99
CA ASP A 291 28.56 2.34 17.73
C ASP A 291 27.82 1.33 16.82
N GLY A 292 27.92 1.50 15.50
CA GLY A 292 27.33 0.64 14.49
C GLY A 292 25.90 0.98 14.08
N VAL A 293 25.33 2.09 14.56
CA VAL A 293 23.97 2.54 14.24
C VAL A 293 23.98 3.90 13.53
N PRO A 294 23.19 4.09 12.46
CA PRO A 294 22.95 5.40 11.86
C PRO A 294 22.29 6.38 12.83
N GLU A 295 22.87 7.57 12.97
CA GLU A 295 22.32 8.60 13.87
C GLU A 295 21.20 9.42 13.21
N LEU A 296 20.09 9.58 13.93
CA LEU A 296 19.02 10.51 13.56
C LEU A 296 19.41 11.94 13.93
N SER A 297 19.04 12.88 13.07
CA SER A 297 19.46 14.29 13.14
C SER A 297 18.56 15.16 14.01
N GLY A 298 17.30 14.76 14.23
CA GLY A 298 16.31 15.56 14.94
C GLY A 298 15.33 16.31 14.04
N ASP A 299 15.43 16.22 12.72
CA ASP A 299 14.64 17.04 11.79
C ASP A 299 13.74 16.20 10.86
N GLY A 300 13.09 15.15 11.39
CA GLY A 300 12.11 14.35 10.65
C GLY A 300 12.72 13.48 9.55
N ASP A 301 13.81 12.76 9.85
CA ASP A 301 14.63 12.02 8.90
C ASP A 301 14.36 10.51 8.85
N THR A 302 13.09 10.14 8.96
CA THR A 302 12.57 8.79 8.75
C THR A 302 11.15 8.88 8.19
N GLY A 303 10.53 7.73 7.89
CA GLY A 303 9.11 7.67 7.57
C GLY A 303 8.17 8.19 8.67
N PHE A 304 8.65 8.40 9.89
CA PHE A 304 7.99 9.24 10.90
C PHE A 304 8.44 10.71 10.77
N ASP A 305 8.15 11.27 9.60
CA ASP A 305 8.61 12.57 9.13
C ASP A 305 8.09 13.79 9.92
N ALA A 306 7.08 13.60 10.77
CA ALA A 306 6.55 14.62 11.66
C ALA A 306 7.05 14.46 13.10
N MET A 307 8.17 13.77 13.33
CA MET A 307 8.80 13.61 14.65
C MET A 307 10.22 14.16 14.66
N SER A 308 10.59 14.89 15.72
CA SER A 308 11.95 15.40 15.93
C SER A 308 12.72 14.46 16.86
N VAL A 309 13.23 13.37 16.29
CA VAL A 309 14.00 12.37 17.03
C VAL A 309 15.48 12.49 16.67
N LYS A 310 16.33 12.60 17.69
CA LYS A 310 17.77 12.74 17.54
C LYS A 310 18.50 11.64 18.29
N GLY A 311 19.61 11.21 17.71
CA GLY A 311 20.40 10.10 18.22
C GLY A 311 19.85 8.76 17.73
N VAL A 312 19.88 7.77 18.61
CA VAL A 312 19.40 6.42 18.32
C VAL A 312 17.93 6.23 18.75
N ASP A 313 17.14 5.56 17.92
CA ASP A 313 15.80 5.07 18.23
C ASP A 313 15.69 3.54 18.16
N SER A 314 14.59 2.97 18.63
CA SER A 314 14.36 1.50 18.56
C SER A 314 13.89 1.04 17.18
N TYR A 315 13.11 1.86 16.45
CA TYR A 315 12.54 1.52 15.14
C TYR A 315 13.61 1.39 14.05
N THR A 316 14.34 2.48 13.80
CA THR A 316 15.40 2.59 12.79
C THR A 316 16.53 1.61 13.11
N THR A 317 16.90 1.46 14.39
CA THR A 317 17.93 0.49 14.78
C THR A 317 17.51 -0.95 14.50
N SER A 318 16.27 -1.32 14.84
CA SER A 318 15.79 -2.68 14.56
C SER A 318 15.72 -2.97 13.05
N LEU A 319 15.29 -1.99 12.25
CA LEU A 319 15.27 -2.05 10.79
C LEU A 319 16.69 -2.19 10.22
N TRP A 320 17.63 -1.39 10.71
CA TRP A 320 19.02 -1.42 10.29
C TRP A 320 19.67 -2.77 10.56
N ILE A 321 19.40 -3.37 11.72
CA ILE A 321 19.86 -4.73 12.05
C ILE A 321 19.32 -5.75 11.04
N ALA A 322 18.03 -5.69 10.68
CA ALA A 322 17.47 -6.58 9.68
C ALA A 322 18.14 -6.37 8.30
N ALA A 323 18.40 -5.12 7.91
CA ALA A 323 19.08 -4.80 6.66
C ALA A 323 20.53 -5.28 6.63
N LEU A 324 21.27 -5.18 7.73
CA LEU A 324 22.61 -5.76 7.90
C LEU A 324 22.60 -7.28 7.68
N MET A 325 21.62 -7.96 8.25
CA MET A 325 21.44 -9.41 8.08
C MET A 325 21.16 -9.76 6.62
N ALA A 326 20.22 -9.05 5.98
CA ALA A 326 19.89 -9.25 4.56
C ALA A 326 21.08 -8.93 3.63
N MET A 327 21.81 -7.84 3.89
CA MET A 327 22.99 -7.47 3.12
C MET A 327 24.10 -8.51 3.25
N GLY A 328 24.28 -9.09 4.44
CA GLY A 328 25.21 -10.20 4.65
C GLY A 328 24.88 -11.42 3.77
N GLU A 329 23.60 -11.77 3.66
CA GLU A 329 23.15 -12.88 2.79
C GLU A 329 23.31 -12.55 1.30
N LEU A 330 22.99 -11.32 0.88
CA LEU A 330 23.22 -10.85 -0.49
C LEU A 330 24.72 -10.83 -0.85
N ALA A 331 25.57 -10.40 0.08
CA ALA A 331 27.02 -10.36 -0.12
C ALA A 331 27.62 -11.77 -0.24
N LYS A 332 27.17 -12.74 0.58
CA LYS A 332 27.53 -14.15 0.43
C LYS A 332 27.12 -14.68 -0.93
N LEU A 333 25.89 -14.38 -1.38
CA LEU A 333 25.39 -14.79 -2.69
C LEU A 333 26.25 -14.23 -3.84
N MET A 334 26.80 -13.03 -3.68
CA MET A 334 27.68 -12.38 -4.67
C MET A 334 29.17 -12.68 -4.50
N ASN A 335 29.55 -13.48 -3.50
CA ASN A 335 30.95 -13.76 -3.13
C ASN A 335 31.76 -12.48 -2.78
N ASP A 336 31.11 -11.48 -2.17
CA ASP A 336 31.74 -10.24 -1.72
C ASP A 336 32.17 -10.36 -0.24
N GLU A 337 33.32 -11.00 -0.01
CA GLU A 337 33.87 -11.24 1.35
C GLU A 337 34.08 -9.95 2.14
N ARG A 338 34.36 -8.83 1.46
CA ARG A 338 34.52 -7.53 2.11
C ARG A 338 33.20 -7.09 2.73
N MET A 339 32.12 -7.13 1.97
CA MET A 339 30.82 -6.69 2.46
C MET A 339 30.24 -7.66 3.51
N VAL A 340 30.50 -8.97 3.40
CA VAL A 340 30.17 -9.94 4.45
C VAL A 340 30.80 -9.52 5.79
N LYS A 341 32.11 -9.26 5.79
CA LYS A 341 32.83 -8.85 7.00
C LYS A 341 32.29 -7.53 7.58
N ILE A 342 32.04 -6.54 6.73
CA ILE A 342 31.46 -5.24 7.15
C ILE A 342 30.09 -5.45 7.79
N ALA A 343 29.22 -6.25 7.18
CA ALA A 343 27.89 -6.54 7.69
C ALA A 343 27.96 -7.25 9.05
N GLU A 344 28.80 -8.27 9.20
CA GLU A 344 28.94 -9.03 10.46
C GLU A 344 29.52 -8.18 11.61
N GLU A 345 30.57 -7.40 11.36
CA GLU A 345 31.19 -6.53 12.36
C GLU A 345 30.21 -5.44 12.83
N THR A 346 29.51 -4.81 11.89
CA THR A 346 28.53 -3.75 12.18
C THR A 346 27.31 -4.33 12.89
N LEU A 347 26.81 -5.49 12.48
CA LEU A 347 25.71 -6.21 13.14
C LEU A 347 26.00 -6.49 14.61
N GLY A 348 27.23 -6.90 14.93
CA GLY A 348 27.65 -7.14 16.31
C GLY A 348 27.60 -5.87 17.17
N LYS A 349 27.95 -4.71 16.60
CA LYS A 349 27.89 -3.41 17.29
C LYS A 349 26.43 -2.91 17.42
N ALA A 350 25.68 -2.89 16.32
CA ALA A 350 24.29 -2.45 16.30
C ALA A 350 23.41 -3.22 17.29
N ARG A 351 23.59 -4.55 17.42
CA ARG A 351 22.87 -5.36 18.42
C ARG A 351 23.21 -4.98 19.87
N ARG A 352 24.45 -4.53 20.14
CA ARG A 352 24.84 -4.04 21.47
C ARG A 352 24.19 -2.69 21.76
N THR A 353 24.22 -1.75 20.82
CA THR A 353 23.52 -0.46 20.94
C THR A 353 22.03 -0.67 21.17
N TYR A 354 21.39 -1.48 20.34
CA TYR A 354 19.96 -1.81 20.47
C TYR A 354 19.63 -2.45 21.82
N SER A 355 20.48 -3.36 22.30
CA SER A 355 20.34 -3.95 23.64
C SER A 355 20.48 -2.91 24.76
N GLY A 356 21.22 -1.82 24.54
CA GLY A 356 21.33 -0.70 25.47
C GLY A 356 20.04 0.10 25.63
N LEU A 357 19.13 0.04 24.66
CA LEU A 357 17.78 0.63 24.78
C LEU A 357 16.82 -0.21 25.64
N TRP A 358 17.21 -1.42 26.03
CA TRP A 358 16.35 -2.32 26.80
C TRP A 358 16.12 -1.83 28.23
N ILE A 359 14.86 -1.63 28.62
CA ILE A 359 14.49 -1.14 29.97
C ILE A 359 13.72 -2.18 30.81
N GLY A 360 13.76 -3.45 30.41
CA GLY A 360 13.29 -4.58 31.21
C GLY A 360 12.14 -5.36 30.59
N ASP A 361 11.17 -4.69 29.97
CA ASP A 361 10.01 -5.30 29.30
C ASP A 361 9.72 -4.72 27.90
N ARG A 362 10.52 -3.75 27.47
CA ARG A 362 10.42 -3.03 26.20
C ARG A 362 11.75 -2.33 25.88
N PHE A 363 11.89 -1.86 24.65
CA PHE A 363 12.97 -0.97 24.23
C PHE A 363 12.51 0.48 24.38
N LYS A 364 13.41 1.38 24.80
CA LYS A 364 13.14 2.83 24.77
C LYS A 364 12.80 3.25 23.35
N ALA A 365 11.81 4.12 23.22
CA ALA A 365 11.38 4.65 21.93
C ALA A 365 12.56 5.31 21.20
N TRP A 366 13.23 6.26 21.86
CA TRP A 366 14.42 6.95 21.39
C TRP A 366 15.21 7.64 22.52
N GLN A 367 16.41 8.13 22.20
CA GLN A 367 17.29 8.85 23.12
C GLN A 367 16.84 10.30 23.36
N GLU A 368 16.63 11.10 22.30
CA GLU A 368 16.25 12.50 22.42
C GLU A 368 15.03 12.82 21.53
N PRO A 369 13.94 13.38 22.10
CA PRO A 369 13.68 13.62 23.53
C PRO A 369 13.36 12.34 24.32
N ASP A 370 13.84 12.19 25.56
CA ASP A 370 13.60 10.99 26.36
C ASP A 370 12.15 10.94 26.90
N PHE A 371 11.36 9.97 26.42
CA PHE A 371 10.00 9.69 26.93
C PHE A 371 9.97 8.62 28.03
N GLY A 372 11.12 8.22 28.56
CA GLY A 372 11.23 7.26 29.67
C GLY A 372 10.71 5.88 29.28
N LYS A 373 9.59 5.48 29.90
CA LYS A 373 8.98 4.15 29.73
C LYS A 373 7.84 4.10 28.71
N ALA A 374 7.62 5.16 27.94
CA ALA A 374 6.62 5.15 26.88
C ALA A 374 6.88 4.02 25.88
N SER A 375 5.84 3.26 25.56
CA SER A 375 5.86 2.14 24.63
C SER A 375 5.62 2.65 23.22
N PHE A 376 6.62 2.49 22.36
CA PHE A 376 6.51 2.77 20.94
C PHE A 376 6.10 1.51 20.17
N LEU A 377 5.09 1.63 19.30
CA LEU A 377 4.56 0.52 18.52
C LEU A 377 5.62 -0.06 17.57
N GLY A 378 6.46 0.80 16.98
CA GLY A 378 7.51 0.41 16.03
C GLY A 378 8.80 -0.12 16.67
N GLN A 379 8.85 -0.30 17.99
CA GLN A 379 10.12 -0.57 18.70
C GLN A 379 10.85 -1.85 18.29
N VAL A 380 10.18 -2.81 17.64
CA VAL A 380 10.76 -4.07 17.15
C VAL A 380 10.53 -4.25 15.64
N PHE A 381 10.40 -3.16 14.89
CA PHE A 381 9.98 -3.18 13.48
C PHE A 381 10.79 -4.13 12.58
N GLY A 382 12.10 -4.23 12.79
CA GLY A 382 12.96 -5.16 12.04
C GLY A 382 12.56 -6.64 12.14
N GLU A 383 11.83 -7.05 13.19
CA GLU A 383 11.31 -8.43 13.32
C GLU A 383 10.25 -8.75 12.26
N TRP A 384 9.48 -7.76 11.80
CA TRP A 384 8.53 -7.95 10.70
C TRP A 384 9.25 -8.36 9.42
N TRP A 385 10.36 -7.68 9.11
CA TRP A 385 11.24 -8.07 8.00
C TRP A 385 11.89 -9.43 8.22
N SER A 386 12.46 -9.65 9.40
CA SER A 386 13.17 -10.88 9.74
C SER A 386 12.28 -12.12 9.60
N LEU A 387 11.01 -12.00 10.01
CA LEU A 387 9.98 -13.03 9.89
C LEU A 387 9.67 -13.41 8.44
N MET A 388 9.52 -12.41 7.56
CA MET A 388 9.22 -12.65 6.14
C MET A 388 10.44 -13.21 5.38
N LEU A 389 11.64 -12.80 5.79
CA LEU A 389 12.89 -13.08 5.09
C LEU A 389 13.63 -14.31 5.63
N GLU A 390 13.13 -14.91 6.72
CA GLU A 390 13.74 -16.06 7.40
C GLU A 390 15.17 -15.75 7.89
N LEU A 391 15.40 -14.52 8.39
CA LEU A 391 16.73 -14.04 8.80
C LEU A 391 17.10 -14.44 10.25
N GLY A 392 16.17 -14.98 11.02
CA GLY A 392 16.34 -15.22 12.47
C GLY A 392 15.69 -14.08 13.27
N HIS A 393 16.36 -13.60 14.33
CA HIS A 393 15.88 -12.46 15.13
C HIS A 393 16.86 -11.29 15.08
N VAL A 394 16.32 -10.07 15.11
CA VAL A 394 17.13 -8.85 15.18
C VAL A 394 17.83 -8.75 16.54
N THR A 395 17.18 -9.26 17.59
CA THR A 395 17.71 -9.32 18.96
C THR A 395 17.29 -10.62 19.66
N ASP A 396 17.45 -10.69 20.97
CA ASP A 396 16.94 -11.80 21.79
C ASP A 396 15.42 -11.97 21.63
N GLU A 397 14.97 -13.17 21.23
CA GLU A 397 13.56 -13.51 21.02
C GLU A 397 12.70 -13.25 22.27
N ASP A 398 13.24 -13.48 23.47
CA ASP A 398 12.50 -13.24 24.72
C ASP A 398 12.25 -11.74 24.94
N LYS A 399 13.20 -10.88 24.54
CA LYS A 399 13.02 -9.42 24.57
C LYS A 399 11.99 -8.97 23.55
N VAL A 400 11.98 -9.57 22.36
CA VAL A 400 10.96 -9.29 21.32
C VAL A 400 9.58 -9.66 21.83
N LYS A 401 9.40 -10.87 22.37
CA LYS A 401 8.12 -11.33 22.94
C LYS A 401 7.67 -10.43 24.09
N ALA A 402 8.58 -10.02 24.96
CA ALA A 402 8.28 -9.09 26.05
C ALA A 402 7.85 -7.71 25.53
N ALA A 403 8.55 -7.15 24.54
CA ALA A 403 8.17 -5.89 23.90
C ALA A 403 6.78 -5.96 23.24
N LEU A 404 6.46 -7.07 22.54
CA LEU A 404 5.14 -7.28 21.93
C LEU A 404 4.03 -7.42 22.97
N LYS A 405 4.27 -8.15 24.08
CA LYS A 405 3.33 -8.20 25.22
C LYS A 405 3.07 -6.81 25.78
N THR A 406 4.12 -5.99 25.89
CA THR A 406 4.00 -4.60 26.30
C THR A 406 3.18 -3.77 25.31
N ILE A 407 3.45 -3.87 24.00
CA ILE A 407 2.68 -3.18 22.95
C ILE A 407 1.20 -3.54 23.06
N ILE A 408 0.87 -4.83 23.15
CA ILE A 408 -0.51 -5.31 23.24
C ILE A 408 -1.19 -4.77 24.51
N ARG A 409 -0.52 -4.82 25.66
CA ARG A 409 -1.07 -4.33 26.94
C ARG A 409 -1.24 -2.81 26.95
N VAL A 410 -0.20 -2.08 26.56
CA VAL A 410 -0.10 -0.62 26.76
C VAL A 410 -0.69 0.12 25.56
N ASN A 411 -0.14 -0.05 24.36
CA ASN A 411 -0.67 0.61 23.16
C ASN A 411 -2.07 0.06 22.81
N GLY A 412 -2.23 -1.26 22.85
CA GLY A 412 -3.51 -1.92 22.57
C GLY A 412 -4.59 -1.60 23.62
N GLY A 413 -4.21 -1.24 24.85
CA GLY A 413 -5.14 -0.82 25.91
C GLY A 413 -5.46 0.68 25.93
N ALA A 414 -4.73 1.52 25.19
CA ALA A 414 -4.79 2.97 25.33
C ALA A 414 -6.05 3.64 24.79
N SER A 415 -6.72 2.98 23.85
CA SER A 415 -7.89 3.52 23.16
C SER A 415 -8.92 2.43 22.86
N PRO A 416 -10.23 2.73 23.04
CA PRO A 416 -11.30 1.79 22.69
C PRO A 416 -11.48 1.66 21.17
N HIS A 417 -10.88 2.55 20.38
CA HIS A 417 -11.07 2.60 18.92
C HIS A 417 -9.90 2.00 18.17
N THR A 418 -8.67 2.20 18.64
CA THR A 418 -7.48 1.98 17.83
C THR A 418 -6.23 1.79 18.70
N THR A 419 -5.04 1.70 18.11
CA THR A 419 -3.77 1.38 18.79
C THR A 419 -2.72 2.47 18.53
N PRO A 420 -2.66 3.53 19.36
CA PRO A 420 -1.77 4.67 19.15
C PRO A 420 -0.29 4.28 19.16
N ASN A 421 0.51 4.98 18.36
CA ASN A 421 1.92 4.67 18.15
C ASN A 421 2.78 4.84 19.42
N LEU A 422 2.56 5.88 20.22
CA LEU A 422 3.32 6.11 21.45
C LEU A 422 2.39 6.27 22.66
N VAL A 423 2.55 5.39 23.64
CA VAL A 423 1.71 5.39 24.84
C VAL A 423 2.56 5.22 26.09
N ASP A 424 2.36 6.11 27.05
CA ASP A 424 2.91 5.98 28.39
C ASP A 424 1.88 5.28 29.29
N GLU A 425 2.30 4.26 30.03
CA GLU A 425 1.40 3.43 30.85
C GLU A 425 0.70 4.23 31.97
N ASP A 426 1.31 5.33 32.43
CA ASP A 426 0.73 6.19 33.48
C ASP A 426 0.01 7.40 32.90
N ARG A 427 0.52 7.96 31.79
CA ARG A 427 0.04 9.23 31.20
C ARG A 427 -0.91 9.04 30.02
N GLY A 428 -1.04 7.82 29.49
CA GLY A 428 -1.85 7.51 28.32
C GLY A 428 -1.17 7.89 27.00
N ILE A 429 -1.99 8.25 26.01
CA ILE A 429 -1.53 8.60 24.66
C ILE A 429 -0.60 9.81 24.71
N VAL A 430 0.63 9.66 24.18
CA VAL A 430 1.62 10.73 24.16
C VAL A 430 1.37 11.64 22.97
N ASP A 431 1.20 12.94 23.24
CA ASP A 431 0.91 13.98 22.23
C ASP A 431 2.16 14.77 21.86
N TYR A 432 3.18 14.07 21.35
CA TYR A 432 4.42 14.72 20.92
C TYR A 432 4.31 15.24 19.47
N SER A 433 3.62 14.47 18.64
CA SER A 433 3.35 14.71 17.23
C SER A 433 2.04 14.02 16.84
N PRO A 434 1.33 14.48 15.79
CA PRO A 434 0.20 13.73 15.23
C PRO A 434 0.55 12.27 14.91
N GLN A 435 1.81 11.96 14.59
CA GLN A 435 2.24 10.58 14.33
C GLN A 435 2.43 9.75 15.61
N THR A 436 2.68 10.37 16.75
CA THR A 436 2.76 9.66 18.04
C THR A 436 1.39 9.34 18.63
N SER A 437 0.44 10.27 18.48
CA SER A 437 -0.91 10.14 19.03
C SER A 437 -1.87 9.36 18.15
N SER A 438 -1.57 9.22 16.86
CA SER A 438 -2.35 8.42 15.92
C SER A 438 -1.98 6.94 15.97
N SER A 439 -2.90 6.11 15.54
CA SER A 439 -2.64 4.75 15.11
C SER A 439 -2.33 4.72 13.63
N TRP A 440 -1.39 3.87 13.24
CA TRP A 440 -1.12 3.54 11.85
C TRP A 440 -1.60 2.11 11.60
N PRO A 441 -2.74 1.89 10.92
CA PRO A 441 -3.30 0.55 10.74
C PRO A 441 -2.28 -0.46 10.20
N ARG A 442 -1.47 -0.04 9.22
CA ARG A 442 -0.39 -0.84 8.64
C ARG A 442 0.65 -1.31 9.67
N LEU A 443 1.05 -0.44 10.59
CA LEU A 443 2.05 -0.77 11.61
C LEU A 443 1.45 -1.68 12.69
N VAL A 444 0.19 -1.44 13.07
CA VAL A 444 -0.55 -2.33 13.97
C VAL A 444 -0.61 -3.74 13.38
N PHE A 445 -1.06 -3.88 12.13
CA PHE A 445 -1.16 -5.18 11.47
C PHE A 445 0.21 -5.88 11.33
N ALA A 446 1.26 -5.14 10.95
CA ALA A 446 2.61 -5.69 10.85
C ALA A 446 3.11 -6.23 12.20
N MET A 447 3.01 -5.44 13.29
CA MET A 447 3.49 -5.86 14.61
C MET A 447 2.65 -7.00 15.20
N MET A 448 1.35 -7.01 14.97
CA MET A 448 0.49 -8.09 15.43
C MET A 448 0.69 -9.39 14.64
N ALA A 449 1.11 -9.32 13.36
CA ALA A 449 1.54 -10.49 12.61
C ALA A 449 2.82 -11.09 13.20
N VAL A 450 3.77 -10.27 13.66
CA VAL A 450 4.95 -10.74 14.42
C VAL A 450 4.53 -11.39 15.73
N ALA A 451 3.63 -10.75 16.49
CA ALA A 451 3.11 -11.32 17.74
C ALA A 451 2.44 -12.68 17.55
N ARG A 452 1.64 -12.85 16.48
CA ARG A 452 1.03 -14.12 16.12
C ARG A 452 2.08 -15.20 15.89
N GLU A 453 3.07 -14.93 15.05
CA GLU A 453 4.09 -15.92 14.68
C GLU A 453 4.94 -16.36 15.88
N LEU A 454 5.20 -15.44 16.81
CA LEU A 454 5.95 -15.73 18.04
C LEU A 454 5.08 -16.31 19.16
N GLY A 455 3.79 -16.55 18.91
CA GLY A 455 2.86 -17.12 19.90
C GLY A 455 2.61 -16.19 21.10
N VAL A 456 2.62 -14.88 20.90
CA VAL A 456 2.31 -13.89 21.93
C VAL A 456 0.81 -13.65 21.99
N ASP A 457 0.17 -13.99 23.10
CA ASP A 457 -1.29 -13.84 23.29
C ASP A 457 -1.78 -12.37 23.21
N GLY A 458 -3.05 -12.18 22.84
CA GLY A 458 -3.75 -10.89 22.81
C GLY A 458 -3.67 -10.13 21.47
N TRP A 459 -2.87 -10.60 20.52
CA TRP A 459 -2.73 -9.96 19.20
C TRP A 459 -4.08 -9.86 18.44
N MET A 460 -4.92 -10.89 18.55
CA MET A 460 -6.19 -10.97 17.80
C MET A 460 -7.17 -9.87 18.20
N GLU A 461 -7.23 -9.51 19.48
CA GLU A 461 -8.10 -8.45 19.97
C GLU A 461 -7.66 -7.08 19.44
N VAL A 462 -6.34 -6.84 19.39
CA VAL A 462 -5.77 -5.61 18.83
C VAL A 462 -6.11 -5.48 17.35
N VAL A 463 -5.88 -6.53 16.55
CA VAL A 463 -6.19 -6.52 15.10
C VAL A 463 -7.68 -6.34 14.86
N ARG A 464 -8.53 -7.07 15.59
CA ARG A 464 -9.99 -6.98 15.43
C ARG A 464 -10.48 -5.56 15.75
N LYS A 465 -10.02 -4.96 16.85
CA LYS A 465 -10.37 -3.59 17.22
C LYS A 465 -10.02 -2.59 16.10
N GLU A 466 -8.81 -2.70 15.57
CA GLU A 466 -8.32 -1.82 14.49
C GLU A 466 -9.18 -1.99 13.22
N TRP A 467 -9.46 -3.24 12.83
CA TRP A 467 -10.26 -3.55 11.65
C TRP A 467 -11.73 -3.14 11.79
N ASP A 468 -12.35 -3.43 12.94
CA ASP A 468 -13.75 -3.08 13.21
C ASP A 468 -13.95 -1.55 13.17
N ASN A 469 -12.96 -0.76 13.60
CA ASN A 469 -13.01 0.70 13.48
C ASN A 469 -12.98 1.15 12.00
N ILE A 470 -12.16 0.53 11.15
CA ILE A 470 -12.14 0.79 9.70
C ILE A 470 -13.49 0.42 9.05
N VAL A 471 -14.02 -0.76 9.38
CA VAL A 471 -15.31 -1.25 8.84
C VAL A 471 -16.47 -0.34 9.25
N LYS A 472 -16.58 -0.01 10.55
CA LYS A 472 -17.64 0.84 11.09
C LYS A 472 -17.73 2.21 10.40
N ARG A 473 -16.61 2.67 9.84
CA ARG A 473 -16.47 3.96 9.16
C ARG A 473 -16.63 3.89 7.66
N GLY A 474 -16.83 2.70 7.10
CA GLY A 474 -16.93 2.50 5.64
C GLY A 474 -15.59 2.69 4.92
N LEU A 475 -14.46 2.44 5.60
CA LEU A 475 -13.12 2.71 5.09
C LEU A 475 -12.38 1.46 4.59
N VAL A 476 -13.07 0.32 4.47
CA VAL A 476 -12.47 -0.97 4.05
C VAL A 476 -11.66 -0.84 2.76
N TRP A 477 -12.20 -0.10 1.78
CA TRP A 477 -11.58 0.15 0.48
C TRP A 477 -11.05 1.57 0.31
N ASN A 478 -10.91 2.32 1.40
CA ASN A 478 -10.31 3.65 1.44
C ASN A 478 -9.64 3.87 2.80
N GLN A 479 -8.70 2.97 3.14
CA GLN A 479 -8.07 3.02 4.45
C GLN A 479 -7.16 4.25 4.54
N PRO A 480 -7.19 4.97 5.67
CA PRO A 480 -6.34 6.13 5.88
C PRO A 480 -4.92 5.72 6.25
N SER A 481 -3.94 6.59 5.98
CA SER A 481 -2.60 6.44 6.55
C SER A 481 -2.59 6.47 8.07
N ARG A 482 -3.49 7.25 8.69
CA ARG A 482 -3.52 7.45 10.14
C ARG A 482 -4.94 7.59 10.65
N ILE A 483 -5.14 7.13 11.87
CA ILE A 483 -6.38 7.25 12.64
C ILE A 483 -6.05 7.95 13.95
N ASP A 484 -6.76 9.01 14.31
CA ASP A 484 -6.56 9.68 15.59
C ASP A 484 -6.83 8.70 16.75
N GLY A 485 -5.87 8.60 17.66
CA GLY A 485 -5.89 7.64 18.75
C GLY A 485 -7.05 7.81 19.73
N ARG A 486 -7.63 9.01 19.82
CA ARG A 486 -8.62 9.38 20.84
C ARG A 486 -10.04 9.23 20.35
N THR A 487 -10.26 9.51 19.06
CA THR A 487 -11.58 9.56 18.42
C THR A 487 -11.83 8.36 17.50
N GLY A 488 -10.77 7.70 17.05
CA GLY A 488 -10.85 6.65 16.03
C GLY A 488 -11.20 7.18 14.65
N GLU A 489 -11.27 8.49 14.43
CA GLU A 489 -11.51 9.12 13.12
C GLU A 489 -10.23 9.11 12.26
N PRO A 490 -10.33 9.04 10.93
CA PRO A 490 -9.20 9.31 10.05
C PRO A 490 -8.60 10.69 10.32
N GLU A 491 -7.27 10.79 10.31
CA GLU A 491 -6.57 12.05 10.56
C GLU A 491 -5.43 12.31 9.55
N PRO A 492 -5.32 13.54 9.00
CA PRO A 492 -6.21 14.70 9.19
C PRO A 492 -7.55 14.53 8.46
N ARG A 493 -8.48 15.50 8.57
CA ARG A 493 -9.80 15.44 7.91
C ARG A 493 -9.70 15.11 6.40
N ARG A 494 -8.68 15.64 5.73
CA ARG A 494 -8.27 15.21 4.38
C ARG A 494 -7.10 14.24 4.54
N PHE A 495 -7.40 13.01 4.90
CA PHE A 495 -6.41 11.96 5.15
C PHE A 495 -5.81 11.47 3.83
N LEU A 496 -4.68 10.77 3.92
CA LEU A 496 -4.08 10.09 2.78
C LEU A 496 -4.94 8.87 2.42
N ASP A 497 -5.67 9.00 1.32
CA ASP A 497 -6.67 8.08 0.80
C ASP A 497 -6.05 6.83 0.18
N HIS A 498 -6.84 5.75 0.10
CA HIS A 498 -6.46 4.47 -0.52
C HIS A 498 -5.02 4.04 -0.20
N TYR A 499 -4.62 4.21 1.06
CA TYR A 499 -3.21 4.33 1.41
C TYR A 499 -2.40 3.08 1.03
N ILE A 500 -1.23 3.28 0.44
CA ILE A 500 -0.36 2.20 -0.07
C ILE A 500 -0.12 1.07 0.94
N GLY A 501 0.00 1.40 2.22
CA GLY A 501 0.24 0.42 3.29
C GLY A 501 -0.97 -0.46 3.66
N SER A 502 -2.13 -0.29 3.02
CA SER A 502 -3.36 -1.03 3.35
C SER A 502 -3.21 -2.54 3.23
N ALA A 503 -2.33 -3.02 2.35
CA ALA A 503 -2.04 -4.44 2.19
C ALA A 503 -1.21 -5.05 3.33
N ALA A 504 -0.89 -4.31 4.41
CA ALA A 504 -0.16 -4.84 5.57
C ALA A 504 -0.82 -6.07 6.22
N LEU A 505 -2.13 -6.27 6.05
CA LEU A 505 -2.84 -7.48 6.46
C LEU A 505 -2.26 -8.75 5.81
N TRP A 506 -1.65 -8.65 4.63
CA TRP A 506 -0.94 -9.78 4.00
C TRP A 506 0.19 -10.33 4.86
N SER A 507 0.70 -9.58 5.84
CA SER A 507 1.68 -10.08 6.82
C SER A 507 1.19 -11.34 7.54
N PHE A 508 -0.12 -11.48 7.78
CA PHE A 508 -0.70 -12.67 8.42
C PHE A 508 -0.68 -13.91 7.52
N THR A 509 -0.64 -13.76 6.20
CA THR A 509 -0.64 -14.90 5.27
C THR A 509 0.69 -15.09 4.54
N TYR A 510 1.62 -14.13 4.67
CA TYR A 510 2.81 -14.07 3.81
C TYR A 510 3.64 -15.36 3.83
N LYS A 511 3.97 -15.89 5.02
CA LYS A 511 4.75 -17.14 5.14
C LYS A 511 4.00 -18.34 4.57
N TYR A 512 2.70 -18.44 4.84
CA TYR A 512 1.86 -19.47 4.25
C TYR A 512 1.87 -19.37 2.72
N ALA A 513 1.52 -18.22 2.16
CA ALA A 513 1.52 -17.96 0.72
C ALA A 513 2.88 -18.28 0.06
N LEU A 514 3.97 -17.82 0.66
CA LEU A 514 5.32 -18.08 0.17
C LEU A 514 5.66 -19.58 0.15
N SER A 515 5.23 -20.35 1.17
CA SER A 515 5.42 -21.80 1.20
C SER A 515 4.66 -22.52 0.08
N ARG A 516 3.46 -22.03 -0.27
CA ARG A 516 2.62 -22.57 -1.36
C ARG A 516 3.15 -22.24 -2.75
N LEU A 517 3.94 -21.18 -2.87
CA LEU A 517 4.53 -20.72 -4.14
C LEU A 517 5.95 -21.28 -4.37
N ARG A 518 6.60 -21.80 -3.33
CA ARG A 518 7.91 -22.47 -3.40
C ARG A 518 7.81 -24.00 -3.53
N GLY A 519 6.76 -24.59 -2.98
CA GLY A 519 6.44 -26.02 -3.09
C GLY A 519 5.65 -26.31 -4.35
#